data_AF-K1GRP9-F1
#
_entry.id   AF-K1GRP9-F1
#
_cell.length_a   1.000
_cell.length_b   1.000
_cell.length_c   1.000
_cell.angle_alpha   90.00
_cell.angle_beta   90.00
_cell.angle_gamma   90.00
#
_symmetry.space_group_name_H-M   'P 1'
#
loop_
_entity.id
_entity.type
_entity.pdbx_description
1 polymer ?
#
loop_
_entity_poly.entity_id
_entity_poly.type
_entity_poly.pdbx_seq_one_letter_code
_entity_poly.pdbx_strand_id
1 'polypeptide(L)'
;MKKKLMVSFLALVLVACGSSGSLELTKQEKEKVNGDVNVARQLLVQKAILKDASAEKLSEDDQYNLNLAKQEVEVSYYLQKKFESELNNIQVSDEEAQKYYDVHKAEIGNTPFESVKDAIVAQITYEKQTGIVNKYYEDLLNKYKIEEILKKDFPEAAQAAVQTQTPAPAPAAPAPEAKTEEKK
;
A
#
# COMPACT_ATOMS: atom_id res chain seq x y z
N MET A 1 18.10 1.67 -32.26
CA MET A 1 16.77 1.14 -31.84
C MET A 1 16.56 1.41 -30.36
N LYS A 2 15.32 1.82 -30.01
CA LYS A 2 14.67 1.77 -28.69
C LYS A 2 15.26 2.67 -27.57
N LYS A 3 14.87 3.95 -27.61
CA LYS A 3 14.75 4.76 -26.38
C LYS A 3 13.60 4.14 -25.57
N LYS A 4 13.91 3.50 -24.45
CA LYS A 4 12.90 3.10 -23.47
C LYS A 4 12.43 4.36 -22.75
N LEU A 5 11.32 4.93 -23.20
CA LEU A 5 10.55 5.88 -22.42
C LEU A 5 9.98 5.09 -21.23
N MET A 6 10.62 5.19 -20.08
CA MET A 6 9.95 4.95 -18.81
C MET A 6 8.89 6.03 -18.67
N VAL A 7 7.66 5.68 -19.06
CA VAL A 7 6.48 6.38 -18.57
C VAL A 7 6.41 6.01 -17.10
N SER A 8 7.05 6.83 -16.28
CA SER A 8 6.78 6.90 -14.85
C SER A 8 5.27 6.99 -14.73
N PHE A 9 4.66 5.94 -14.16
CA PHE A 9 3.26 5.89 -13.78
C PHE A 9 3.04 7.08 -12.85
N LEU A 10 2.65 8.22 -13.44
CA LEU A 10 2.12 9.35 -12.73
C LEU A 10 0.94 8.77 -11.96
N ALA A 11 1.05 8.69 -10.64
CA ALA A 11 0.00 8.24 -9.74
C ALA A 11 -1.19 9.20 -9.88
N LEU A 12 -1.98 8.94 -10.92
CA LEU A 12 -3.13 9.73 -11.31
C LEU A 12 -4.25 9.18 -10.44
N VAL A 13 -4.39 9.76 -9.25
CA VAL A 13 -5.52 9.47 -8.37
C VAL A 13 -6.77 9.90 -9.13
N LEU A 14 -7.37 8.96 -9.86
CA LEU A 14 -8.57 9.16 -10.66
C LEU A 14 -9.76 9.32 -9.71
N VAL A 15 -9.95 10.53 -9.19
CA VAL A 15 -11.27 10.96 -8.67
C VAL A 15 -12.16 11.17 -9.90
N ALA A 16 -12.63 10.07 -10.47
CA ALA A 16 -13.60 10.08 -11.56
C ALA A 16 -15.01 10.28 -11.00
N CYS A 17 -15.31 11.48 -10.53
CA CYS A 17 -16.67 11.92 -10.27
C CYS A 17 -17.15 12.77 -11.46
N GLY A 18 -17.83 12.12 -12.40
CA GLY A 18 -18.97 12.67 -13.16
C GLY A 18 -18.91 14.08 -13.77
N SER A 19 -17.76 14.59 -14.24
CA SER A 19 -17.69 15.91 -14.90
C SER A 19 -16.63 16.00 -16.00
N SER A 20 -16.36 14.93 -16.73
CA SER A 20 -15.19 14.86 -17.63
C SER A 20 -15.50 15.24 -19.08
N GLY A 21 -16.11 16.41 -19.30
CA GLY A 21 -16.33 16.95 -20.65
C GLY A 21 -15.85 18.38 -20.87
N SER A 22 -15.74 19.18 -19.79
CA SER A 22 -15.35 20.59 -19.90
C SER A 22 -13.83 20.75 -19.80
N LEU A 23 -13.24 21.42 -20.79
CA LEU A 23 -11.83 21.81 -20.79
C LEU A 23 -11.64 23.12 -20.00
N GLU A 24 -12.08 23.08 -18.75
CA GLU A 24 -12.03 24.23 -17.83
C GLU A 24 -11.59 23.76 -16.44
N LEU A 25 -10.94 24.67 -15.70
CA LEU A 25 -10.65 24.46 -14.30
C LEU A 25 -11.92 24.66 -13.47
N THR A 26 -12.24 23.70 -12.61
CA THR A 26 -13.29 23.84 -11.59
C THR A 26 -12.90 24.87 -10.54
N LYS A 27 -13.85 25.30 -9.70
CA LYS A 27 -13.57 26.24 -8.58
C LYS A 27 -12.48 25.70 -7.65
N GLN A 28 -12.60 24.45 -7.23
CA GLN A 28 -11.64 23.79 -6.35
C GLN A 28 -10.24 23.69 -6.99
N GLU A 29 -10.17 23.43 -8.29
CA GLU A 29 -8.89 23.37 -9.00
C GLU A 29 -8.23 24.74 -9.09
N LYS A 30 -9.00 25.81 -9.34
CA LYS A 30 -8.49 27.19 -9.33
C LYS A 30 -7.93 27.58 -7.97
N GLU A 31 -8.61 27.20 -6.89
CA GLU A 31 -8.14 27.42 -5.52
C GLU A 31 -6.84 26.66 -5.23
N LYS A 32 -6.76 25.38 -5.61
CA LYS A 32 -5.54 24.55 -5.40
C LYS A 32 -4.34 25.01 -6.21
N VAL A 33 -4.59 25.47 -7.44
CA VAL A 33 -3.54 26.03 -8.31
C VAL A 33 -2.98 27.34 -7.73
N ASN A 34 -3.79 28.10 -6.99
CA ASN A 34 -3.39 29.32 -6.30
C ASN A 34 -2.61 30.31 -7.21
N GLY A 35 -3.07 30.47 -8.45
CA GLY A 35 -2.46 31.37 -9.44
C GLY A 35 -1.25 30.80 -10.20
N ASP A 36 -0.77 29.59 -9.90
CA ASP A 36 0.32 28.96 -10.64
C ASP A 36 -0.12 28.51 -12.05
N VAL A 37 0.23 29.31 -13.05
CA VAL A 37 -0.13 29.07 -14.45
C VAL A 37 0.43 27.74 -14.97
N ASN A 38 1.58 27.27 -14.48
CA ASN A 38 2.16 26.01 -14.93
C ASN A 38 1.37 24.81 -14.41
N VAL A 39 0.95 24.85 -13.15
CA VAL A 39 0.09 23.80 -12.56
C VAL A 39 -1.29 23.81 -13.22
N ALA A 40 -1.89 24.98 -13.45
CA ALA A 40 -3.14 25.11 -14.22
C ALA A 40 -3.01 24.49 -15.62
N ARG A 41 -1.93 24.79 -16.34
CA ARG A 41 -1.69 24.23 -17.68
C ARG A 41 -1.59 22.71 -17.64
N GLN A 42 -0.85 22.15 -16.68
CA GLN A 42 -0.72 20.70 -16.53
C GLN A 42 -2.08 20.04 -16.29
N LEU A 43 -2.94 20.65 -15.47
CA LEU A 43 -4.27 20.11 -15.19
C LEU A 43 -5.19 20.18 -16.42
N LEU A 44 -5.13 21.26 -17.19
CA LEU A 44 -5.86 21.36 -18.45
C LEU A 44 -5.38 20.34 -19.48
N VAL A 45 -4.07 20.09 -19.57
CA VAL A 45 -3.51 19.03 -20.42
C VAL A 45 -4.02 17.66 -19.98
N GLN A 46 -4.05 17.38 -18.66
CA GLN A 46 -4.62 16.14 -18.14
C GLN A 46 -6.09 15.97 -18.52
N LYS A 47 -6.90 17.03 -18.40
CA LYS A 47 -8.31 17.01 -18.83
C LYS A 47 -8.45 16.82 -20.34
N ALA A 48 -7.59 17.43 -21.14
CA ALA A 48 -7.58 17.24 -22.60
C ALA A 48 -7.29 15.78 -22.97
N ILE A 49 -6.27 15.16 -22.34
CA ILE A 49 -5.95 13.74 -22.54
C ILE A 49 -7.15 12.86 -22.17
N LEU A 50 -7.80 13.11 -21.03
CA LEU A 50 -8.98 12.34 -20.62
C LEU A 50 -10.17 12.52 -21.59
N LYS A 51 -10.33 13.71 -22.15
CA LYS A 51 -11.34 13.99 -23.17
C LYS A 51 -11.04 13.22 -24.46
N ASP A 52 -9.80 13.26 -24.95
CA ASP A 52 -9.39 12.50 -26.13
C ASP A 52 -9.55 10.99 -25.91
N ALA A 53 -9.10 10.49 -24.75
CA ALA A 53 -9.25 9.09 -24.37
C ALA A 53 -10.73 8.64 -24.30
N SER A 54 -11.65 9.53 -23.90
CA SER A 54 -13.08 9.20 -23.85
C SER A 54 -13.73 9.02 -25.23
N ALA A 55 -13.10 9.54 -26.29
CA ALA A 55 -13.53 9.33 -27.67
C ALA A 55 -13.02 8.00 -28.25
N GLU A 56 -12.03 7.37 -27.61
CA GLU A 56 -11.54 6.05 -27.98
C GLU A 56 -12.48 4.96 -27.47
N LYS A 57 -12.78 3.98 -28.34
CA LYS A 57 -13.59 2.82 -27.96
C LYS A 57 -12.68 1.79 -27.29
N LEU A 58 -12.56 1.87 -25.97
CA LEU A 58 -11.86 0.87 -25.16
C LEU A 58 -12.53 -0.51 -25.27
N SER A 59 -11.72 -1.57 -25.29
CA SER A 59 -12.23 -2.95 -25.18
C SER A 59 -12.84 -3.22 -23.81
N GLU A 60 -13.59 -4.32 -23.67
CA GLU A 60 -14.15 -4.73 -22.37
C GLU A 60 -13.04 -4.99 -21.33
N ASP A 61 -11.93 -5.62 -21.75
CA ASP A 61 -10.77 -5.87 -20.89
C ASP A 61 -10.08 -4.57 -20.46
N ASP A 62 -9.92 -3.61 -21.36
CA ASP A 62 -9.33 -2.30 -21.03
C ASP A 62 -10.21 -1.53 -20.04
N GLN A 63 -11.54 -1.59 -20.22
CA GLN A 63 -12.49 -0.96 -19.31
C GLN A 63 -12.45 -1.61 -17.92
N TYR A 64 -12.38 -2.95 -17.86
CA TYR A 64 -12.24 -3.69 -16.62
C TYR A 64 -10.95 -3.30 -15.89
N ASN A 65 -9.80 -3.33 -16.58
CA ASN A 65 -8.51 -2.98 -16.01
C ASN A 65 -8.46 -1.52 -15.52
N LEU A 66 -9.03 -0.59 -16.29
CA LEU A 66 -9.13 0.81 -15.88
C LEU A 66 -10.01 0.98 -14.64
N ASN A 67 -11.12 0.25 -14.55
CA ASN A 67 -12.00 0.30 -13.39
C ASN A 67 -11.32 -0.29 -12.14
N LEU A 68 -10.62 -1.42 -12.30
CA LEU A 68 -9.84 -2.03 -11.22
C LEU A 68 -8.78 -1.05 -10.70
N ALA A 69 -8.00 -0.42 -11.59
CA ALA A 69 -7.00 0.57 -11.21
C ALA A 69 -7.63 1.77 -10.46
N LYS A 70 -8.81 2.24 -10.86
CA LYS A 70 -9.54 3.29 -10.13
C LYS A 70 -9.94 2.85 -8.72
N GLN A 71 -10.46 1.62 -8.58
CA GLN A 71 -10.85 1.06 -7.28
C GLN A 71 -9.64 0.91 -6.35
N GLU A 72 -8.51 0.41 -6.85
CA GLU A 72 -7.27 0.27 -6.07
C GLU A 72 -6.76 1.63 -5.56
N VAL A 73 -6.79 2.64 -6.43
CA VAL A 73 -6.44 4.02 -6.07
C VAL A 73 -7.38 4.58 -5.01
N GLU A 74 -8.69 4.36 -5.13
CA GLU A 74 -9.69 4.83 -4.17
C GLU A 74 -9.50 4.16 -2.81
N VAL A 75 -9.30 2.85 -2.79
CA VAL A 75 -9.01 2.07 -1.58
C VAL A 75 -7.73 2.61 -0.92
N SER A 76 -6.65 2.77 -1.67
CA SER A 76 -5.37 3.28 -1.16
C SER A 76 -5.50 4.68 -0.55
N TYR A 77 -6.16 5.61 -1.26
CA TYR A 77 -6.41 6.96 -0.76
C TYR A 77 -7.22 6.95 0.55
N TYR A 78 -8.29 6.14 0.60
CA TYR A 78 -9.12 6.04 1.79
C TYR A 78 -8.34 5.45 2.98
N LEU A 79 -7.57 4.38 2.78
CA LEU A 79 -6.77 3.76 3.84
C LEU A 79 -5.70 4.71 4.37
N GLN A 80 -4.98 5.41 3.47
CA GLN A 80 -4.01 6.43 3.87
C GLN A 80 -4.67 7.47 4.77
N LYS A 81 -5.78 8.05 4.33
CA LYS A 81 -6.51 9.07 5.10
C LYS A 81 -7.07 8.53 6.41
N LYS A 82 -7.58 7.30 6.41
CA LYS A 82 -8.16 6.65 7.59
C LYS A 82 -7.12 6.51 8.70
N PHE A 83 -5.92 6.10 8.33
CA PHE A 83 -4.86 5.78 9.27
C PHE A 83 -3.87 6.91 9.51
N GLU A 84 -3.89 7.98 8.71
CA GLU A 84 -2.97 9.12 8.80
C GLU A 84 -2.81 9.60 10.25
N SER A 85 -3.91 9.91 10.92
CA SER A 85 -3.87 10.37 12.31
C SER A 85 -3.46 9.27 13.29
N GLU A 86 -3.89 8.04 13.08
CA GLU A 86 -3.66 6.96 14.05
C GLU A 86 -2.19 6.51 14.04
N LEU A 87 -1.60 6.36 12.85
CA LEU A 87 -0.22 5.89 12.69
C LEU A 87 0.80 6.98 13.03
N ASN A 88 0.49 8.26 12.76
CA ASN A 88 1.39 9.37 13.07
C ASN A 88 1.49 9.66 14.58
N ASN A 89 0.51 9.22 15.37
CA ASN A 89 0.44 9.48 16.81
C ASN A 89 0.82 8.25 17.65
N ILE A 90 1.41 7.22 17.04
CA ILE A 90 1.92 6.07 17.79
C ILE A 90 3.05 6.54 18.69
N GLN A 91 2.93 6.21 19.97
CA GLN A 91 3.97 6.44 20.96
C GLN A 91 4.46 5.10 21.51
N VAL A 92 5.75 5.06 21.81
CA VAL A 92 6.39 3.96 22.53
C VAL A 92 7.02 4.57 23.77
N SER A 93 6.57 4.11 24.92
CA SER A 93 7.14 4.51 26.20
C SER A 93 8.47 3.80 26.46
N ASP A 94 9.29 4.39 27.33
CA ASP A 94 10.53 3.77 27.80
C ASP A 94 10.27 2.42 28.49
N GLU A 95 9.15 2.31 29.20
CA GLU A 95 8.70 1.09 29.87
C GLU A 95 8.36 -0.03 28.86
N GLU A 96 7.70 0.32 27.76
CA GLU A 96 7.43 -0.62 26.66
C GLU A 96 8.72 -1.08 25.98
N ALA A 97 9.63 -0.13 25.71
CA ALA A 97 10.93 -0.45 25.11
C ALA A 97 11.77 -1.36 26.02
N GLN A 98 11.80 -1.07 27.33
CA GLN A 98 12.50 -1.88 28.31
C GLN A 98 11.90 -3.30 28.39
N LYS A 99 10.57 -3.42 28.42
CA LYS A 99 9.90 -4.73 28.42
C LYS A 99 10.21 -5.52 27.16
N TYR A 100 10.21 -4.88 26.00
CA TYR A 100 10.57 -5.53 24.74
C TYR A 100 12.02 -6.04 24.77
N TYR A 101 12.95 -5.23 25.27
CA TYR A 101 14.35 -5.63 25.44
C TYR A 101 14.49 -6.85 26.36
N ASP A 102 13.80 -6.85 27.50
CA ASP A 102 13.87 -7.95 28.48
C ASP A 102 13.34 -9.26 27.90
N VAL A 103 12.25 -9.21 27.12
CA VAL A 103 11.65 -10.37 26.45
C VAL A 103 12.56 -10.92 25.36
N HIS A 104 13.18 -10.06 24.55
CA HIS A 104 14.01 -10.44 23.40
C HIS A 104 15.50 -10.50 23.72
N LYS A 105 15.89 -10.45 24.99
CA LYS A 105 17.29 -10.39 25.42
C LYS A 105 18.14 -11.55 24.90
N ALA A 106 17.55 -12.73 24.78
CA ALA A 106 18.22 -13.90 24.21
C ALA A 106 18.57 -13.71 22.72
N GLU A 107 17.75 -12.97 21.97
CA GLU A 107 17.94 -12.67 20.55
C GLU A 107 18.87 -11.47 20.33
N ILE A 108 18.76 -10.46 21.20
CA ILE A 108 19.57 -9.23 21.18
C ILE A 108 21.01 -9.49 21.68
N GLY A 109 21.19 -10.52 22.51
CA GLY A 109 22.48 -10.88 23.10
C GLY A 109 22.92 -9.92 24.21
N ASN A 110 24.24 -9.82 24.42
CA ASN A 110 24.83 -9.01 25.50
C ASN A 110 24.89 -7.50 25.21
N THR A 111 24.14 -7.01 24.22
CA THR A 111 24.13 -5.59 23.86
C THR A 111 23.35 -4.78 24.91
N PRO A 112 23.90 -3.69 25.48
CA PRO A 112 23.19 -2.86 26.45
C PRO A 112 21.92 -2.24 25.88
N PHE A 113 20.87 -2.10 26.71
CA PHE A 113 19.59 -1.50 26.31
C PHE A 113 19.75 -0.14 25.63
N GLU A 114 20.52 0.77 26.22
CA GLU A 114 20.76 2.11 25.67
C GLU A 114 21.35 2.10 24.26
N SER A 115 22.09 1.04 23.88
CA SER A 115 22.68 0.91 22.55
C SER A 115 21.68 0.43 21.49
N VAL A 116 20.55 -0.14 21.91
CA VAL A 116 19.53 -0.71 21.00
C VAL A 116 18.15 -0.07 21.16
N LYS A 117 17.99 0.88 22.09
CA LYS A 117 16.71 1.52 22.43
C LYS A 117 15.98 2.05 21.20
N ASP A 118 16.64 2.81 20.34
CA ASP A 118 16.02 3.39 19.14
C ASP A 118 15.54 2.31 18.15
N ALA A 119 16.30 1.23 17.98
CA ALA A 119 15.92 0.12 17.12
C ALA A 119 14.71 -0.63 17.69
N ILE A 120 14.66 -0.81 19.01
CA ILE A 120 13.51 -1.40 19.71
C ILE A 120 12.27 -0.50 19.57
N VAL A 121 12.41 0.81 19.76
CA VAL A 121 11.31 1.75 19.57
C VAL A 121 10.79 1.71 18.14
N ALA A 122 11.66 1.64 17.14
CA ALA A 122 11.27 1.50 15.74
C ALA A 122 10.53 0.18 15.49
N GLN A 123 11.01 -0.92 16.06
CA GLN A 123 10.39 -2.24 15.93
C GLN A 123 8.99 -2.28 16.57
N ILE A 124 8.85 -1.79 17.81
CA ILE A 124 7.54 -1.70 18.49
C ILE A 124 6.59 -0.79 17.69
N THR A 125 7.10 0.32 17.16
CA THR A 125 6.29 1.22 16.32
C THR A 125 5.77 0.49 15.08
N TYR A 126 6.63 -0.25 14.39
CA TYR A 126 6.24 -1.06 13.23
C TYR A 126 5.18 -2.13 13.57
N GLU A 127 5.35 -2.83 14.70
CA GLU A 127 4.38 -3.83 15.17
C GLU A 127 3.03 -3.19 15.49
N LYS A 128 3.02 -2.03 16.17
CA LYS A 128 1.78 -1.28 16.45
C LYS A 128 1.10 -0.82 15.17
N GLN A 129 1.86 -0.28 14.21
CA GLN A 129 1.33 0.13 12.89
C GLN A 129 0.66 -1.06 12.18
N THR A 130 1.36 -2.19 12.13
CA THR A 130 0.86 -3.42 11.49
C THR A 130 -0.38 -3.94 12.21
N GLY A 131 -0.40 -3.92 13.54
CA GLY A 131 -1.53 -4.34 14.35
C GLY A 131 -2.79 -3.50 14.11
N ILE A 132 -2.66 -2.17 14.02
CA ILE A 132 -3.76 -1.25 13.71
C ILE A 132 -4.37 -1.59 12.34
N VAL A 133 -3.52 -1.73 11.32
CA VAL A 133 -3.95 -2.02 9.96
C VAL A 133 -4.62 -3.39 9.87
N ASN A 134 -3.96 -4.44 10.39
CA ASN A 134 -4.49 -5.80 10.35
C ASN A 134 -5.82 -5.92 11.08
N LYS A 135 -5.95 -5.31 12.27
CA LYS A 135 -7.21 -5.31 13.01
C LYS A 135 -8.36 -4.74 12.17
N TYR A 136 -8.11 -3.64 11.45
CA TYR A 136 -9.14 -3.08 10.58
C TYR A 136 -9.53 -4.02 9.44
N TYR A 137 -8.57 -4.70 8.81
CA TYR A 137 -8.87 -5.71 7.79
C TYR A 137 -9.68 -6.86 8.36
N GLU A 138 -9.29 -7.40 9.52
CA GLU A 138 -10.05 -8.44 10.23
C GLU A 138 -11.48 -7.98 10.57
N ASP A 139 -11.64 -6.74 11.05
CA ASP A 139 -12.95 -6.16 11.32
C ASP A 139 -13.81 -6.08 10.05
N LEU A 140 -13.22 -5.76 8.89
CA LEU A 140 -13.91 -5.76 7.59
C LEU A 140 -14.29 -7.18 7.14
N LEU A 141 -13.36 -8.13 7.24
CA LEU A 141 -13.60 -9.54 6.89
C LEU A 141 -14.79 -10.09 7.68
N ASN A 142 -14.83 -9.82 8.98
CA ASN A 142 -15.91 -10.24 9.87
C ASN A 142 -17.21 -9.47 9.60
N LYS A 143 -17.16 -8.14 9.52
CA LYS A 143 -18.34 -7.28 9.33
C LYS A 143 -19.10 -7.61 8.05
N TYR A 144 -18.37 -7.84 6.95
CA TYR A 144 -18.97 -8.14 5.65
C TYR A 144 -19.04 -9.63 5.35
N LYS A 145 -18.65 -10.48 6.32
CA LYS A 145 -18.70 -11.94 6.22
C LYS A 145 -18.03 -12.46 4.95
N ILE A 146 -16.85 -11.92 4.64
CA ILE A 146 -16.15 -12.19 3.39
C ILE A 146 -15.93 -13.70 3.19
N GLU A 147 -15.62 -14.42 4.26
CA GLU A 147 -15.49 -15.89 4.22
C GLU A 147 -16.78 -16.63 3.82
N GLU A 148 -17.97 -16.13 4.18
CA GLU A 148 -19.24 -16.71 3.74
C GLU A 148 -19.47 -16.45 2.25
N ILE A 149 -19.09 -15.27 1.76
CA ILE A 149 -19.14 -14.92 0.34
C ILE A 149 -18.20 -15.82 -0.47
N LEU A 150 -16.95 -15.96 -0.01
CA LEU A 150 -15.96 -16.83 -0.65
C LEU A 150 -16.41 -18.29 -0.66
N LYS A 151 -17.01 -18.81 0.42
CA LYS A 151 -17.57 -20.17 0.44
C LYS A 151 -18.65 -20.42 -0.60
N LYS A 152 -19.48 -19.41 -0.91
CA LYS A 152 -20.52 -19.51 -1.93
C LYS A 152 -19.94 -19.67 -3.34
N ASP A 153 -18.92 -18.87 -3.65
CA ASP A 153 -18.39 -18.77 -5.01
C ASP A 153 -17.17 -19.69 -5.23
N PHE A 154 -16.49 -20.09 -4.16
CA PHE A 154 -15.28 -20.94 -4.15
C PHE A 154 -15.35 -22.01 -3.03
N PRO A 155 -16.32 -22.94 -3.09
CA PRO A 155 -16.56 -23.92 -2.02
C PRO A 155 -15.39 -24.89 -1.75
N GLU A 156 -14.54 -25.13 -2.74
CA GLU A 156 -13.38 -26.03 -2.61
C GLU A 156 -12.18 -25.35 -1.91
N ALA A 157 -12.00 -24.04 -2.09
CA ALA A 157 -10.91 -23.28 -1.45
C ALA A 157 -11.11 -23.12 0.07
N ALA A 158 -12.36 -23.05 0.52
CA ALA A 158 -12.70 -22.94 1.94
C ALA A 158 -12.39 -24.21 2.76
N GLN A 159 -12.25 -25.37 2.10
CA GLN A 159 -11.87 -26.62 2.76
C GLN A 159 -10.35 -26.74 2.94
N ALA A 160 -9.56 -26.10 2.06
CA ALA A 160 -8.09 -26.12 2.10
C ALA A 160 -7.50 -25.23 3.22
N ALA A 161 -8.16 -24.11 3.56
CA ALA A 161 -7.68 -23.18 4.60
C ALA A 161 -7.68 -23.77 6.03
N VAL A 162 -8.42 -24.87 6.27
CA VAL A 162 -8.42 -25.57 7.57
C VAL A 162 -7.18 -26.47 7.73
N GLN A 163 -6.51 -26.84 6.64
CA GLN A 163 -5.32 -27.72 6.67
C GLN A 163 -3.99 -26.95 6.76
N THR A 164 -3.96 -25.64 6.50
CA THR A 164 -2.72 -24.85 6.46
C THR A 164 -2.49 -23.90 7.64
N GLN A 165 -3.22 -24.06 8.75
CA GLN A 165 -2.81 -23.46 10.04
C GLN A 165 -1.60 -24.22 10.63
N THR A 166 -0.50 -24.26 9.88
CA THR A 166 0.86 -24.46 10.41
C THR A 166 1.60 -23.15 10.11
N PRO A 167 2.28 -22.52 11.09
CA PRO A 167 2.97 -21.26 10.85
C PRO A 167 3.93 -21.41 9.67
N ALA A 168 3.84 -20.50 8.70
CA ALA A 168 4.83 -20.42 7.63
C ALA A 168 6.22 -20.26 8.27
N PRO A 169 7.21 -21.09 7.94
CA PRO A 169 8.59 -20.84 8.35
C PRO A 169 9.04 -19.51 7.76
N ALA A 170 9.74 -18.72 8.57
CA ALA A 170 10.38 -17.47 8.15
C ALA A 170 11.17 -17.64 6.83
N PRO A 171 11.27 -16.59 6.00
CA PRO A 171 12.05 -16.66 4.77
C PRO A 171 13.50 -17.06 5.10
N ALA A 172 13.92 -18.21 4.58
CA ALA A 172 15.28 -18.68 4.68
C ALA A 172 16.21 -17.65 4.02
N ALA A 173 17.23 -17.21 4.76
CA ALA A 173 18.31 -16.38 4.24
C ALA A 173 18.95 -17.05 3.01
N PRO A 174 19.38 -16.27 2.00
CA PRO A 174 20.06 -16.83 0.84
C PRO A 174 21.38 -17.48 1.29
N ALA A 175 21.55 -18.76 0.93
CA ALA A 175 22.77 -19.52 1.16
C ALA A 175 23.98 -18.84 0.47
N PRO A 176 25.18 -18.90 1.06
CA PRO A 176 26.36 -18.30 0.47
C PRO A 176 26.75 -19.03 -0.82
N GLU A 177 26.88 -18.28 -1.92
CA GLU A 177 27.41 -18.77 -3.18
C GLU A 177 28.83 -19.32 -2.96
N ALA A 178 29.01 -20.59 -3.32
CA ALA A 178 30.30 -21.25 -3.34
C ALA A 178 31.22 -20.54 -4.34
N LYS A 179 32.34 -20.01 -3.85
CA LYS A 179 33.46 -19.57 -4.67
C LYS A 179 33.98 -20.75 -5.47
N THR A 180 33.79 -20.73 -6.79
CA THR A 180 34.56 -21.57 -7.71
C THR A 180 35.99 -21.04 -7.74
N GLU A 181 36.92 -21.83 -7.22
CA GLU A 181 38.35 -21.70 -7.47
C GLU A 181 38.60 -21.77 -8.98
N GLU A 182 39.14 -20.71 -9.57
CA GLU A 182 39.86 -20.81 -10.83
C GLU A 182 41.35 -20.95 -10.51
N LYS A 183 41.83 -22.18 -10.66
CA LYS A 183 43.22 -22.58 -10.47
C LYS A 183 43.94 -22.39 -11.82
N LYS A 184 44.85 -21.43 -11.83
CA LYS A 184 46.15 -21.36 -12.53
C LYS A 184 46.25 -21.86 -13.97
#